data_AF-H4FC11-F1
#
_entry.id   AF-H4FC11-F1
#
_cell.length_a   1.000
_cell.length_b   1.000
_cell.length_c   1.000
_cell.angle_alpha   90.00
_cell.angle_beta   90.00
_cell.angle_gamma   90.00
#
_symmetry.space_group_name_H-M   'P 1'
#
loop_
_entity.id
_entity.type
_entity.pdbx_description
1 polymer ?
#
loop_
_entity_poly.entity_id
_entity_poly.type
_entity_poly.pdbx_seq_one_letter_code
_entity_poly.pdbx_strand_id
1 'polypeptide(L)' 'MPSHRFTIGQMVRLVTTKGLSPAAAVTYTIEAPMPAYQNSPQYRLWNAELRQGRVALERDLEAFGPA' A
#
# COMPACT_ATOMS: atom_id res chain seq x y z
N MET A 1 -5.97 -5.84 -18.66
CA MET A 1 -6.72 -5.68 -17.40
C MET A 1 -5.72 -5.28 -16.34
N PRO A 2 -5.91 -4.19 -15.58
CA PRO A 2 -4.98 -3.86 -14.51
C PRO A 2 -5.12 -4.93 -13.42
N SER A 3 -4.26 -5.94 -13.49
CA SER A 3 -4.21 -7.02 -12.51
C SER A 3 -3.69 -6.43 -11.22
N HIS A 4 -4.57 -6.30 -10.23
CA HIS A 4 -4.16 -5.93 -8.88
C HIS A 4 -3.17 -7.01 -8.38
N ARG A 5 -1.88 -6.65 -8.22
CA ARG A 5 -0.84 -7.55 -7.71
C ARG A 5 -1.00 -7.88 -6.23
N PHE A 6 -1.62 -6.98 -5.47
CA PHE A 6 -1.77 -7.12 -4.02
C PHE A 6 -3.20 -7.50 -3.66
N THR A 7 -3.32 -8.37 -2.65
CA THR A 7 -4.60 -8.89 -2.17
C THR A 7 -5.04 -8.14 -0.91
N ILE A 8 -6.35 -8.04 -0.67
CA ILE A 8 -6.88 -7.52 0.60
C ILE A 8 -6.37 -8.39 1.76
N GLY A 9 -5.90 -7.76 2.83
CA GLY A 9 -5.25 -8.41 3.97
C GLY A 9 -3.74 -8.64 3.80
N GLN A 10 -3.17 -8.36 2.62
CA GLN A 10 -1.74 -8.50 2.40
C GLN A 10 -0.96 -7.37 3.06
N MET A 11 0.14 -7.71 3.73
CA MET A 11 1.09 -6.74 4.27
C MET A 11 2.01 -6.22 3.16
N VAL A 12 2.04 -4.90 3.03
CA VAL A 12 2.84 -4.18 2.04
C VAL A 12 3.59 -3.05 2.71
N ARG A 13 4.82 -2.80 2.30
CA ARG A 13 5.57 -1.61 2.68
C ARG A 13 5.44 -0.53 1.62
N LEU A 14 5.38 0.71 2.07
CA LEU A 14 5.42 1.88 1.21
C LEU A 14 6.89 2.20 0.91
N VAL A 15 7.29 2.11 -0.36
CA VAL A 15 8.67 2.37 -0.79
C VAL A 15 8.87 3.84 -1.16
N THR A 16 7.81 4.49 -1.64
CA THR A 16 7.79 5.94 -1.85
C THR A 16 7.73 6.64 -0.49
N THR A 17 8.90 7.02 0.01
CA THR A 17 9.10 7.80 1.23
C THR A 17 9.30 9.30 0.95
N LYS A 18 9.07 9.80 -0.27
CA LYS A 18 9.15 11.23 -0.57
C LYS A 18 8.16 12.01 0.33
N GLY A 19 8.70 12.63 1.38
CA GLY A 19 7.94 13.37 2.40
C GLY A 19 7.42 12.55 3.59
N LEU A 20 7.78 11.28 3.70
CA LEU A 20 7.40 10.39 4.79
C LEU A 20 8.59 10.19 5.73
N SER A 21 8.40 10.50 7.01
CA SER A 21 9.37 10.24 8.06
C SER A 21 9.77 8.75 8.06
N PRO A 22 11.05 8.40 8.30
CA PRO A 22 11.50 7.00 8.32
C PRO A 22 10.72 6.11 9.30
N ALA A 23 10.11 6.71 10.34
CA ALA A 23 9.23 6.04 11.29
C ALA A 23 7.82 5.71 10.76
N ALA A 24 7.44 6.17 9.56
CA ALA A 24 6.13 5.89 8.94
C ALA A 24 6.21 4.86 7.79
N ALA A 25 7.40 4.30 7.56
CA ALA A 25 7.69 3.24 6.59
C ALA A 25 7.41 1.82 7.14
N VAL A 26 6.52 1.68 8.13
CA VAL A 26 6.49 0.52 9.05
C VAL A 26 5.56 -0.60 8.59
N THR A 27 5.21 -0.70 7.31
CA THR A 27 4.22 -1.69 6.80
C THR A 27 2.78 -1.22 6.97
N TYR A 28 1.97 -1.55 5.97
CA TYR A 28 0.54 -1.31 5.92
C TYR A 28 -0.14 -2.59 5.45
N THR A 29 -1.40 -2.77 5.82
CA THR A 29 -2.22 -3.86 5.30
C THR A 29 -3.10 -3.33 4.18
N ILE A 30 -3.22 -4.04 3.07
CA ILE A 30 -4.18 -3.70 2.01
C ILE A 30 -5.59 -3.87 2.59
N GLU A 31 -6.32 -2.77 2.75
CA GLU A 31 -7.70 -2.77 3.21
C GLU A 31 -8.66 -2.97 2.04
N ALA A 32 -8.40 -2.30 0.91
CA ALA A 32 -9.25 -2.39 -0.28
C ALA A 32 -8.50 -2.02 -1.56
N PRO A 33 -8.78 -2.68 -2.70
CA PRO A 33 -8.37 -2.20 -4.01
C PRO A 33 -9.20 -0.97 -4.41
N MET A 34 -8.56 -0.03 -5.08
CA MET A 34 -9.18 1.20 -5.57
C MET A 34 -9.02 1.35 -7.08
N PRO A 35 -9.89 2.14 -7.74
CA PRO A 35 -9.76 2.41 -9.17
C PRO A 35 -8.36 2.92 -9.52
N ALA A 36 -7.83 2.40 -10.62
CA ALA A 36 -6.52 2.77 -11.11
C ALA A 36 -6.47 4.26 -11.45
N TYR A 37 -5.44 4.94 -10.97
CA TYR A 37 -5.18 6.34 -11.29
C TYR A 37 -3.97 6.42 -12.20
N GLN A 38 -4.12 7.10 -13.34
CA GLN A 38 -3.07 7.22 -14.37
C GLN A 38 -2.50 5.86 -14.78
N ASN A 39 -3.37 4.91 -15.14
CA ASN A 39 -3.00 3.54 -15.55
C ASN A 39 -2.30 2.70 -14.47
N SER A 40 -2.25 3.15 -13.22
CA SER A 40 -1.65 2.41 -12.10
C SER A 40 -2.73 2.06 -11.07
N PRO A 41 -2.91 0.78 -10.71
CA PRO A 41 -3.84 0.39 -9.66
C PRO A 41 -3.47 1.06 -8.33
N GLN A 42 -4.49 1.45 -7.57
CA GLN A 42 -4.32 2.02 -6.25
C GLN A 42 -4.84 1.05 -5.20
N TYR A 43 -4.29 1.18 -4.01
CA TYR A 43 -4.74 0.45 -2.84
C TYR A 43 -4.94 1.39 -1.69
N ARG A 44 -6.01 1.09 -0.96
CA ARG A 44 -6.25 1.62 0.35
C ARG A 44 -5.50 0.76 1.35
N LEU A 45 -4.69 1.42 2.13
CA LEU A 45 -3.75 0.89 3.10
C LEU A 45 -4.24 1.24 4.49
N TRP A 46 -4.14 0.29 5.40
CA TRP A 46 -4.46 0.48 6.80
C TRP A 46 -3.23 0.18 7.65
N ASN A 47 -2.85 1.13 8.48
CA ASN A 47 -1.86 0.90 9.53
C ASN A 47 -2.60 0.76 10.87
N ALA A 48 -2.57 -0.44 11.44
CA ALA A 48 -3.20 -0.73 12.73
C ALA A 48 -2.45 -0.09 13.91
N GLU A 49 -1.11 0.05 13.81
CA GLU A 49 -0.25 0.61 14.86
C GLU A 49 -0.48 2.11 15.02
N LEU A 50 -0.58 2.83 13.89
CA LEU A 50 -0.84 4.27 13.84
C LEU A 50 -2.34 4.59 13.80
N ARG A 51 -3.20 3.58 13.60
CA ARG A 51 -4.65 3.71 13.36
C ARG A 51 -4.96 4.70 12.23
N GLN A 52 -4.17 4.63 11.16
CA GLN A 52 -4.24 5.56 10.02
C GLN A 52 -4.51 4.81 8.72
N GLY A 53 -5.50 5.33 7.98
CA GLY A 53 -5.76 4.94 6.60
C GLY A 53 -4.95 5.79 5.63
N ARG A 54 -4.36 5.16 4.62
CA ARG A 54 -3.60 5.82 3.56
C ARG A 54 -3.97 5.25 2.20
N VAL A 55 -3.76 6.03 1.15
CA VAL A 55 -3.87 5.57 -0.23
C VAL A 55 -2.49 5.60 -0.86
N ALA A 56 -2.13 4.54 -1.57
CA ALA A 56 -0.92 4.50 -2.39
C ALA A 56 -1.16 3.74 -3.70
N LEU A 57 -0.28 3.98 -4.67
CA LEU A 57 -0.29 3.27 -5.95
C LEU A 57 0.47 1.96 -5.81
N GLU A 58 0.12 0.95 -6.60
CA GLU A 58 0.80 -0.34 -6.64
C GLU A 58 2.32 -0.21 -6.85
N ARG A 59 2.73 0.70 -7.73
CA ARG A 59 4.15 0.98 -8.03
C ARG A 59 4.94 1.53 -6.85
N ASP A 60 4.25 2.12 -5.89
CA ASP A 60 4.81 2.71 -4.68
C ASP A 60 4.79 1.74 -3.49
N LEU A 61 4.26 0.53 -3.72
CA LEU A 61 4.08 -0.53 -2.74
C LEU A 61 4.98 -1.71 -3.07
N GLU A 62 5.47 -2.36 -2.01
CA GLU A 62 6.24 -3.58 -2.11
C GLU A 62 5.71 -4.60 -1.10
N ALA A 63 5.63 -5.88 -1.48
CA ALA A 63 5.20 -6.93 -0.57
C ALA A 63 6.15 -7.01 0.63
N PHE A 64 5.60 -6.98 1.85
CA PHE A 64 6.37 -7.16 3.08
C PHE A 64 5.75 -8.31 3.85
N GLY A 65 6.32 -9.51 3.67
CA GLY A 65 5.83 -10.76 4.27
C GLY A 65 6.01 -11.94 3.31
N PRO A 66 6.07 -13.19 3.81
CA PRO A 66 6.24 -14.36 2.96
C PRO A 66 4.98 -14.59 2.10
N ALA A 67 5.22 -14.91 0.83
CA ALA A 67 4.23 -15.18 -0.21
C ALA A 67 3.39 -16.43 0.08
#